data_AF-A0A392QI30-F1
#
_entry.id   AF-A0A392QI30-F1
#
_cell.length_a   1.000
_cell.length_b   1.000
_cell.length_c   1.000
_cell.angle_alpha   90.00
_cell.angle_beta   90.00
_cell.angle_gamma   90.00
#
_symmetry.space_group_name_H-M   'P 1'
#
loop_
_entity.id
_entity.type
_entity.pdbx_description
1 polymer ?
#
loop_
_entity_poly.entity_id
_entity_poly.type
_entity_poly.pdbx_seq_one_letter_code
_entity_poly.pdbx_strand_id
1 'polypeptide(L)'
;GQWVDSSEVEFQSGNKPVAYSSLNGHAIYPKEGLVLQGVSEIGIKNETKKSDLVVDFGVDFEIVSGEYLGSEIVEPGWLNFFREWGPKITYDLGEELSKLDKVIPGLKLPNELLGEEGPTGPKQKRNWIGDEI
;
A
#
# COMPACT_ATOMS: atom_id res chain seq x y z
N GLY A 1 -3.03 -9.46 -2.59
CA GLY A 1 -1.69 -9.33 -3.22
C GLY A 1 -1.52 -10.47 -4.18
N GLN A 2 -0.30 -10.89 -4.47
CA GLN A 2 -0.03 -12.18 -5.10
C GLN A 2 0.88 -12.97 -4.17
N TRP A 3 0.57 -14.24 -3.92
CA TRP A 3 1.50 -15.17 -3.30
C TRP A 3 2.54 -15.62 -4.31
N VAL A 4 3.79 -15.65 -3.85
CA VAL A 4 4.93 -16.05 -4.67
C VAL A 4 5.78 -17.02 -3.87
N ASP A 5 6.33 -18.02 -4.53
CA ASP A 5 7.27 -18.95 -3.91
C ASP A 5 8.57 -18.23 -3.56
N SER A 6 9.29 -18.74 -2.55
CA SER A 6 10.61 -18.19 -2.17
C SER A 6 11.61 -18.19 -3.35
N SER A 7 11.48 -19.11 -4.31
CA SER A 7 12.28 -19.15 -5.53
C SER A 7 11.95 -18.03 -6.54
N GLU A 8 10.82 -17.35 -6.37
CA GLU A 8 10.35 -16.29 -7.27
C GLU A 8 10.69 -14.89 -6.78
N VAL A 9 11.20 -14.74 -5.55
CA VAL A 9 11.66 -13.46 -5.01
C VAL A 9 13.18 -13.34 -5.07
N GLU A 10 13.67 -12.11 -5.20
CA GLU A 10 15.10 -11.83 -5.15
C GLU A 10 15.57 -11.61 -3.71
N PHE A 11 16.83 -11.95 -3.44
CA PHE A 11 17.45 -11.75 -2.13
C PHE A 11 18.68 -10.87 -2.25
N GLN A 12 18.80 -9.87 -1.39
CA GLN A 12 19.99 -9.00 -1.36
C GLN A 12 21.17 -9.74 -0.74
N SER A 13 20.93 -10.44 0.37
CA SER A 13 21.92 -11.27 1.07
C SER A 13 21.20 -12.19 2.06
N GLY A 14 21.63 -13.46 2.15
CA GLY A 14 21.08 -14.41 3.11
C GLY A 14 19.56 -14.55 2.98
N ASN A 15 18.84 -14.28 4.06
CA ASN A 15 17.38 -14.40 4.16
C ASN A 15 16.64 -13.05 4.01
N LYS A 16 17.26 -12.03 3.41
CA LYS A 16 16.63 -10.72 3.17
C LYS A 16 16.00 -10.63 1.77
N PRO A 17 14.69 -10.87 1.62
CA PRO A 17 14.01 -10.70 0.34
C PRO A 17 13.97 -9.22 -0.05
N VAL A 18 13.97 -8.96 -1.35
CA VAL A 18 13.90 -7.62 -1.95
C VAL A 18 12.54 -7.47 -2.60
N ALA A 19 11.94 -6.29 -2.42
CA ALA A 19 10.70 -5.92 -3.06
C ALA A 19 10.88 -4.55 -3.73
N TYR A 20 10.33 -4.41 -4.93
CA TYR A 20 10.53 -3.25 -5.78
C TYR A 20 9.28 -2.39 -5.82
N SER A 21 9.38 -1.13 -5.39
CA SER A 21 8.29 -0.15 -5.48
C SER A 21 8.10 0.32 -6.92
N SER A 22 6.85 0.41 -7.36
CA SER A 22 6.47 1.06 -8.62
C SER A 22 6.84 2.54 -8.61
N LEU A 23 7.31 3.06 -9.75
CA LEU A 23 7.73 4.46 -9.90
C LEU A 23 6.58 5.46 -9.68
N ASN A 24 5.37 5.13 -10.16
CA ASN A 24 4.22 6.04 -10.16
C ASN A 24 2.98 5.43 -9.46
N GLY A 25 3.16 4.30 -8.77
CA GLY A 25 2.07 3.58 -8.14
C GLY A 25 2.44 3.12 -6.73
N HIS A 26 1.44 2.61 -6.02
CA HIS A 26 1.62 2.05 -4.67
C HIS A 26 1.90 0.54 -4.68
N ALA A 27 2.06 -0.05 -5.87
CA ALA A 27 2.30 -1.47 -6.03
C ALA A 27 3.76 -1.84 -5.75
N ILE A 28 3.95 -2.99 -5.11
CA ILE A 28 5.25 -3.58 -4.81
C ILE A 28 5.36 -4.91 -5.56
N TYR A 29 6.52 -5.16 -6.17
CA TYR A 29 6.77 -6.33 -7.00
C TYR A 29 7.97 -7.14 -6.52
N PRO A 30 7.97 -8.47 -6.70
CA PRO A 30 9.07 -9.35 -6.28
C PRO A 30 10.31 -9.25 -7.16
N LYS A 31 10.18 -8.66 -8.35
CA LYS A 31 11.24 -8.48 -9.35
C LYS A 31 11.14 -7.11 -9.99
N GLU A 32 12.27 -6.61 -10.47
CA GLU A 32 12.28 -5.41 -11.30
C GLU A 32 11.70 -5.66 -12.70
N GLY A 33 11.24 -4.60 -13.36
CA GLY A 33 10.67 -4.65 -14.70
C GLY A 33 9.38 -3.85 -14.85
N LEU A 34 8.67 -4.16 -15.93
CA LEU A 34 7.43 -3.51 -16.31
C LEU A 34 6.26 -4.47 -16.10
N VAL A 35 5.28 -4.06 -15.28
CA VAL A 35 4.01 -4.75 -15.10
C VAL A 35 2.87 -3.88 -15.61
N LEU A 36 2.16 -4.36 -16.63
CA LEU A 36 0.97 -3.73 -17.17
C LEU A 36 -0.28 -4.36 -16.54
N GLN A 37 -1.17 -3.55 -15.98
CA GLN A 37 -2.45 -4.02 -15.42
C GLN A 37 -3.59 -3.29 -16.11
N GLY A 38 -4.52 -4.02 -16.72
CA GLY A 38 -5.65 -3.42 -17.42
C GLY A 38 -6.09 -4.24 -18.62
N VAL A 39 -6.89 -3.61 -19.49
CA VAL A 39 -7.45 -4.25 -20.69
C VAL A 39 -7.00 -3.49 -21.94
N SER A 40 -6.31 -4.20 -22.83
CA SER A 40 -5.84 -3.66 -24.11
C SER A 40 -5.01 -2.37 -23.93
N GLU A 41 -5.47 -1.24 -24.48
CA GLU A 41 -4.78 0.05 -24.45
C GLU A 41 -4.99 0.86 -23.17
N ILE A 42 -5.91 0.43 -22.28
CA ILE A 42 -6.27 1.15 -21.06
C ILE A 42 -5.78 0.35 -19.85
N GLY A 43 -4.81 0.89 -19.12
CA GLY A 43 -4.27 0.25 -17.95
C GLY A 43 -3.24 1.08 -17.19
N ILE A 44 -2.81 0.52 -16.06
CA ILE A 44 -1.76 1.05 -15.19
C ILE A 44 -0.43 0.47 -15.65
N LYS A 45 0.55 1.35 -15.81
CA LYS A 45 1.94 1.02 -16.14
C LYS A 45 2.78 1.07 -14.86
N ASN A 46 3.20 -0.08 -14.36
CA ASN A 46 4.07 -0.16 -13.18
C ASN A 46 5.49 -0.48 -13.60
N GLU A 47 6.35 0.53 -13.56
CA GLU A 47 7.78 0.37 -13.80
C GLU A 47 8.53 0.27 -12.48
N THR A 48 9.38 -0.72 -12.38
CA THR A 48 10.22 -0.99 -11.22
C THR A 48 11.65 -1.21 -11.67
N LYS A 49 12.60 -0.71 -10.88
CA LYS A 49 14.03 -0.90 -11.11
C LYS A 49 14.76 -0.79 -9.80
N LYS A 50 15.88 -1.50 -9.67
CA LYS A 50 16.83 -1.24 -8.60
C LYS A 50 17.30 0.21 -8.60
N SER A 51 17.30 0.84 -7.43
CA SER A 51 17.79 2.19 -7.21
C SER A 51 18.63 2.27 -5.93
N ASP A 52 19.30 3.40 -5.72
CA ASP A 52 20.04 3.67 -4.48
C ASP A 52 19.11 4.10 -3.33
N LEU A 53 17.81 4.35 -3.62
CA LEU A 53 16.80 4.67 -2.61
C LEU A 53 16.23 3.36 -2.03
N VAL A 54 16.83 2.90 -0.93
CA VAL A 54 16.48 1.64 -0.28
C VAL A 54 16.03 1.88 1.15
N VAL A 55 14.99 1.16 1.57
CA VAL A 55 14.55 1.07 2.97
C VAL A 55 14.82 -0.36 3.46
N ASP A 56 15.74 -0.51 4.40
CA ASP A 56 16.04 -1.81 5.04
C ASP A 56 15.15 -2.00 6.28
N PHE A 57 14.02 -2.69 6.08
CA PHE A 57 13.10 -3.04 7.16
C PHE A 57 13.66 -4.09 8.14
N GLY A 58 14.83 -4.68 7.86
CA GLY A 58 15.48 -5.64 8.74
C GLY A 58 16.44 -5.01 9.76
N VAL A 59 16.63 -3.68 9.73
CA VAL A 59 17.52 -2.98 10.69
C VAL A 59 16.91 -2.94 12.09
N ASP A 60 15.61 -2.63 12.16
CA ASP A 60 14.87 -2.55 13.41
C ASP A 60 13.41 -2.93 13.16
N PHE A 61 12.88 -3.81 14.00
CA PHE A 61 11.51 -4.27 13.94
C PHE A 61 11.05 -4.70 15.33
N GLU A 62 9.76 -4.52 15.59
CA GLU A 62 9.11 -4.98 16.81
C GLU A 62 8.09 -6.07 16.46
N ILE A 63 8.21 -7.23 17.09
CA ILE A 63 7.18 -8.27 17.00
C ILE A 63 6.06 -7.86 17.95
N VAL A 64 4.90 -7.52 17.38
CA VAL A 64 3.76 -6.99 18.15
C VAL A 64 2.66 -8.01 18.43
N SER A 65 2.68 -9.16 17.74
CA SER A 65 1.74 -10.27 17.92
C SER A 65 2.24 -11.54 17.24
N GLY A 66 1.81 -12.70 17.73
CA GLY A 66 2.04 -14.01 17.10
C GLY A 66 1.32 -15.11 17.87
N GLU A 67 0.46 -15.89 17.20
CA GLU A 67 -0.36 -16.92 17.86
C GLU A 67 0.49 -17.96 18.62
N TYR A 68 1.64 -18.34 18.04
CA TYR A 68 2.57 -19.29 18.62
C TYR A 68 3.38 -18.74 19.82
N LEU A 69 3.37 -17.42 20.04
CA LEU A 69 4.08 -16.75 21.12
C LEU A 69 3.22 -16.62 22.39
N GLY A 70 1.94 -16.96 22.34
CA GLY A 70 1.06 -16.95 23.51
C GLY A 70 1.04 -15.60 24.23
N SER A 71 1.54 -15.58 25.47
CA SER A 71 1.61 -14.37 26.31
C SER A 71 3.01 -13.76 26.41
N GLU A 72 3.97 -14.20 25.59
CA GLU A 72 5.34 -13.66 25.60
C GLU A 72 5.40 -12.24 25.03
N ILE A 73 4.45 -11.88 24.16
CA ILE A 73 4.36 -10.54 23.57
C ILE A 73 3.22 -9.76 24.22
N VAL A 74 3.54 -8.57 24.72
CA VAL A 74 2.57 -7.58 25.18
C VAL A 74 2.31 -6.61 24.04
N GLU A 75 1.08 -6.59 23.52
CA GLU A 75 0.68 -5.69 22.43
C GLU A 75 0.99 -4.23 22.78
N PRO A 76 1.78 -3.51 21.96
CA PRO A 76 2.03 -2.09 22.16
C PRO A 76 0.74 -1.27 22.15
N GLY A 77 0.63 -0.31 23.09
CA GLY A 77 -0.59 0.49 23.26
C GLY A 77 -1.01 1.29 22.01
N TRP A 78 -0.07 1.64 21.14
CA TRP A 78 -0.35 2.38 19.89
C TRP A 78 -1.20 1.58 18.89
N LEU A 79 -1.18 0.23 18.96
CA LEU A 79 -2.04 -0.62 18.14
C LEU A 79 -3.53 -0.47 18.47
N ASN A 80 -3.86 0.06 19.65
CA ASN A 80 -5.24 0.30 20.07
C ASN A 80 -5.82 1.62 19.56
N PHE A 81 -5.08 2.37 18.74
CA PHE A 81 -5.60 3.57 18.10
C PHE A 81 -6.64 3.21 17.01
N PHE A 82 -7.88 3.68 17.22
CA PHE A 82 -9.04 3.33 16.38
C PHE A 82 -9.43 4.40 15.35
N ARG A 83 -8.90 5.62 15.47
CA ARG A 83 -9.27 6.73 14.58
C ARG A 83 -8.40 6.76 13.33
N GLU A 84 -8.79 7.59 12.37
CA GLU A 84 -7.93 7.95 11.24
C GLU A 84 -6.59 8.48 11.75
N TRP A 85 -5.50 8.06 11.12
CA TRP A 85 -4.16 8.55 11.38
C TRP A 85 -3.60 9.19 10.12
N GLY A 86 -2.83 10.27 10.28
CA GLY A 86 -2.29 11.05 9.16
C GLY A 86 -3.04 12.36 8.89
N PRO A 87 -2.54 13.16 7.94
CA PRO A 87 -3.12 14.45 7.61
C PRO A 87 -4.47 14.28 6.92
N LYS A 88 -5.40 15.20 7.21
CA LYS A 88 -6.61 15.38 6.41
C LYS A 88 -6.38 16.56 5.47
N ILE A 89 -6.42 16.31 4.17
CA ILE A 89 -6.23 17.35 3.16
C ILE A 89 -7.59 17.61 2.50
N THR A 90 -7.97 18.87 2.41
CA THR A 90 -9.21 19.28 1.75
C THR A 90 -8.87 20.23 0.62
N TYR A 91 -9.39 19.94 -0.57
CA TYR A 91 -9.19 20.79 -1.75
C TYR A 91 -10.46 21.59 -2.03
N ASP A 92 -10.34 22.90 -2.21
CA ASP A 92 -11.47 23.73 -2.64
C ASP A 92 -11.57 23.74 -4.17
N LEU A 93 -12.29 22.76 -4.72
CA LEU A 93 -12.47 22.57 -6.16
C LEU A 93 -13.91 22.83 -6.63
N GLY A 94 -14.74 23.47 -5.80
CA GLY A 94 -16.18 23.60 -6.06
C GLY A 94 -16.51 24.23 -7.43
N GLU A 95 -15.83 25.31 -7.79
CA GLU A 95 -16.05 25.98 -9.08
C GLU A 95 -15.60 25.13 -10.27
N GLU A 96 -14.43 24.48 -10.18
CA GLU A 96 -13.87 23.65 -11.25
C GLU A 96 -14.72 22.39 -11.51
N LEU A 97 -15.21 21.76 -10.44
CA LEU A 97 -16.13 20.62 -10.55
C LEU A 97 -17.46 21.01 -11.18
N SER A 98 -17.97 22.20 -10.88
CA SER A 98 -19.21 22.71 -11.49
C SER A 98 -19.05 22.98 -13.00
N LYS A 99 -17.85 23.39 -13.44
CA LYS A 99 -17.53 23.55 -14.86
C LYS A 99 -17.43 22.18 -15.53
N LEU A 100 -16.80 21.21 -14.88
CA LEU A 100 -16.61 19.86 -15.41
C LEU A 100 -17.95 19.14 -15.60
N ASP A 101 -18.88 19.23 -14.65
CA ASP A 101 -20.20 18.62 -14.74
C ASP A 101 -21.06 19.21 -15.88
N LYS A 102 -20.89 20.51 -16.19
CA LYS A 102 -21.53 21.13 -17.36
C LYS A 102 -21.02 20.59 -18.70
N VAL A 103 -19.75 20.15 -18.74
CA VAL A 103 -19.11 19.62 -19.95
C VAL A 103 -19.37 18.12 -20.09
N ILE A 104 -19.34 17.37 -18.98
CA ILE A 104 -19.54 15.92 -18.95
C ILE A 104 -20.53 15.57 -17.81
N PRO A 105 -21.84 15.66 -18.08
CA PRO A 105 -22.86 15.38 -17.09
C PRO A 105 -22.80 13.92 -16.62
N GLY A 106 -22.78 13.70 -15.31
CA GLY A 106 -22.81 12.35 -14.72
C GLY A 106 -21.47 11.62 -14.63
N LEU A 107 -20.36 12.34 -14.81
CA LEU A 107 -19.01 11.80 -14.56
C LEU A 107 -18.86 11.44 -13.08
N LYS A 108 -18.61 10.16 -12.78
CA LYS A 108 -18.25 9.70 -11.43
C LYS A 108 -16.77 9.99 -11.19
N LEU A 109 -16.50 10.98 -10.33
CA LEU A 109 -15.15 11.32 -9.93
C LEU A 109 -14.72 10.52 -8.69
N PRO A 110 -13.42 10.22 -8.55
CA PRO A 110 -12.88 9.63 -7.32
C PRO A 110 -13.09 10.59 -6.15
N ASN A 111 -13.39 10.04 -4.97
CA ASN A 111 -13.64 10.84 -3.76
C ASN A 111 -12.38 11.59 -3.32
N GLU A 112 -11.21 11.04 -3.65
CA GLU A 112 -9.88 11.59 -3.42
C GLU A 112 -9.70 12.99 -4.04
N LEU A 113 -10.50 13.33 -5.06
CA LEU A 113 -10.46 14.67 -5.67
C LEU A 113 -11.00 15.76 -4.73
N LEU A 114 -11.91 15.42 -3.83
CA LEU A 114 -12.50 16.37 -2.87
C LEU A 114 -11.63 16.53 -1.61
N GLY A 115 -10.67 15.64 -1.42
CA GLY A 115 -9.79 15.61 -0.27
C GLY A 115 -9.29 14.20 0.02
N GLU A 116 -8.24 14.15 0.83
CA GLU A 116 -7.61 12.92 1.26
C GLU A 116 -7.88 12.73 2.76
N GLU A 117 -8.41 11.56 3.11
CA GLU A 117 -8.55 11.14 4.50
C GLU A 117 -7.41 10.20 4.87
N GLY A 118 -6.94 10.34 6.10
CA GLY A 118 -5.91 9.47 6.63
C GLY A 118 -6.39 8.02 6.67
N PRO A 119 -5.50 7.03 6.52
CA PRO A 119 -5.87 5.64 6.69
C PRO A 119 -6.56 5.39 8.04
N THR A 120 -7.40 4.36 8.11
CA THR A 120 -7.95 3.88 9.39
C THR A 120 -6.84 3.43 10.33
N GLY A 121 -7.04 3.67 11.63
CA GLY A 121 -6.07 3.33 12.67
C GLY A 121 -5.77 1.83 12.74
N PRO A 122 -4.61 1.45 13.31
CA PRO A 122 -4.13 0.08 13.35
C PRO A 122 -5.15 -0.89 13.96
N LYS A 123 -5.95 -0.44 14.93
CA LYS A 123 -6.95 -1.31 15.58
C LYS A 123 -8.03 -1.83 14.63
N GLN A 124 -8.27 -1.12 13.53
CA GLN A 124 -9.25 -1.49 12.51
C GLN A 124 -8.65 -2.29 11.36
N LYS A 125 -7.33 -2.49 11.34
CA LYS A 125 -6.68 -3.31 10.32
C LYS A 125 -6.91 -4.78 10.62
N ARG A 126 -7.15 -5.56 9.57
CA ARG A 126 -7.27 -7.02 9.69
C ARG A 126 -5.87 -7.61 9.79
N ASN A 127 -5.75 -8.65 10.60
CA ASN A 127 -4.58 -9.50 10.61
C ASN A 127 -4.77 -10.64 9.61
N TRP A 128 -3.66 -11.14 9.11
CA TRP A 128 -3.64 -12.30 8.26
C TRP A 128 -3.70 -13.57 9.11
N ILE A 129 -4.52 -14.55 8.72
CA ILE A 129 -4.61 -15.85 9.39
C ILE A 129 -4.50 -16.94 8.31
N GLY A 130 -3.46 -17.77 8.38
CA GLY A 130 -3.19 -18.85 7.41
C GLY A 130 -2.60 -18.37 6.08
N ASP A 131 -2.72 -19.17 5.02
CA ASP A 131 -2.39 -18.75 3.65
C ASP A 131 -3.66 -18.16 2.98
N GLU A 132 -3.62 -17.04 2.21
CA GLU A 132 -4.79 -16.62 1.40
C GLU A 132 -5.04 -17.70 0.33
N ILE A 133 -6.25 -18.25 0.30
CA ILE A 133 -6.75 -19.20 -0.73
C ILE A 133 -7.18 -18.44 -1.98
#